data_AF-A0A2V8QMM4-F1
#
_entry.id   AF-A0A2V8QMM4-F1
#
_cell.length_a   1.000
_cell.length_b   1.000
_cell.length_c   1.000
_cell.angle_alpha   90.00
_cell.angle_beta   90.00
_cell.angle_gamma   90.00
#
_symmetry.space_group_name_H-M   'P 1'
#
loop_
_entity.id
_entity.type
_entity.pdbx_description
1 polymer ?
#
loop_
_entity_poly.entity_id
_entity_poly.type
_entity_poly.pdbx_seq_one_letter_code
_entity_poly.pdbx_strand_id
1 'polypeptide(L)'
;TSRLSLAAQATSYGERLWEREPDVCCRLRKVDPLREILSGLRAWITAIRREQTPARAGARVVEPDRQFELIKINPLAAWSRHDVWRYINEHDVPYNQLYDSGYRSIGCQPCTTLVQIGEPERAGRWRGTAKTECGLHE
;
A
#
# COMPACT_ATOMS: atom_id res chain seq x y z
N THR A 1 7.00 -14.19 -3.89
CA THR A 1 7.27 -13.20 -4.96
C THR A 1 6.29 -13.41 -6.11
N SER A 2 6.03 -12.42 -6.96
CA SER A 2 5.16 -12.58 -8.15
C SER A 2 5.61 -13.76 -9.00
N ARG A 3 4.68 -14.64 -9.41
CA ARG A 3 4.96 -15.80 -10.27
C ARG A 3 5.43 -15.40 -11.67
N LEU A 4 5.09 -14.18 -12.12
CA LEU A 4 5.48 -13.64 -13.42
C LEU A 4 6.57 -12.57 -13.29
N SER A 5 7.61 -12.70 -14.11
CA SER A 5 8.52 -11.60 -14.45
C SER A 5 7.77 -10.49 -15.20
N LEU A 6 8.34 -9.29 -15.30
CA LEU A 6 7.71 -8.20 -16.07
C LEU A 6 7.60 -8.55 -17.56
N ALA A 7 8.62 -9.21 -18.13
CA ALA A 7 8.59 -9.67 -19.51
C ALA A 7 7.49 -10.72 -19.74
N ALA A 8 7.39 -11.73 -18.88
CA ALA A 8 6.33 -12.74 -18.98
C ALA A 8 4.94 -12.12 -18.80
N GLN A 9 4.78 -11.18 -17.88
CA GLN A 9 3.55 -10.42 -17.72
C GLN A 9 3.19 -9.63 -18.99
N ALA A 10 4.17 -8.97 -19.62
CA ALA A 10 3.94 -8.23 -20.86
C ALA A 10 3.53 -9.15 -22.02
N THR A 11 4.11 -10.36 -22.12
CA THR A 11 3.69 -11.36 -23.11
C THR A 11 2.23 -11.79 -22.93
N SER A 12 1.79 -12.02 -21.69
CA SER A 12 0.43 -12.54 -21.42
C SER A 12 -0.65 -11.46 -21.32
N TYR A 13 -0.29 -10.25 -20.87
CA TYR A 13 -1.25 -9.18 -20.54
C TYR A 13 -0.94 -7.86 -21.28
N GLY A 14 0.05 -7.83 -22.16
CA GLY A 14 0.51 -6.63 -22.85
C GLY A 14 1.40 -5.71 -21.99
N GLU A 15 2.16 -4.86 -22.66
CA GLU A 15 3.09 -3.90 -22.06
C GLU A 15 2.39 -2.90 -21.12
N ARG A 16 3.10 -2.48 -20.07
CA ARG A 16 2.65 -1.41 -19.14
C ARG A 16 1.26 -1.66 -18.53
N LEU A 17 0.97 -2.90 -18.13
CA LEU A 17 -0.32 -3.28 -17.53
C LEU A 17 -0.77 -2.35 -16.36
N TRP A 18 0.17 -1.78 -15.62
CA TRP A 18 -0.11 -0.86 -14.52
C TRP A 18 -0.79 0.46 -14.94
N GLU A 19 -0.72 0.84 -16.21
CA GLU A 19 -1.40 2.04 -16.74
C GLU A 19 -2.80 1.75 -17.23
N ARG A 20 -2.99 0.59 -17.87
CA ARG A 20 -4.26 0.23 -18.50
C ARG A 20 -5.21 -0.44 -17.52
N GLU A 21 -4.69 -1.38 -16.73
CA GLU A 21 -5.45 -2.23 -15.82
C GLU A 21 -4.71 -2.36 -14.47
N PRO A 22 -4.59 -1.27 -13.70
CA PRO A 22 -3.81 -1.23 -12.47
C PRO A 22 -4.31 -2.22 -11.40
N ASP A 23 -5.60 -2.55 -11.40
CA ASP A 23 -6.18 -3.56 -10.52
C ASP A 23 -5.66 -4.95 -10.83
N VAL A 24 -5.67 -5.34 -12.11
CA VAL A 24 -5.12 -6.63 -12.57
C VAL A 24 -3.62 -6.71 -12.26
N CYS A 25 -2.87 -5.64 -12.54
CA CYS A 25 -1.46 -5.56 -12.19
C CYS A 25 -1.22 -5.73 -10.68
N CYS A 26 -1.99 -5.03 -9.83
CA CYS A 26 -1.86 -5.15 -8.38
C CYS A 26 -2.27 -6.54 -7.88
N ARG A 27 -3.32 -7.15 -8.44
CA ARG A 27 -3.73 -8.51 -8.08
C ARG A 27 -2.60 -9.50 -8.33
N LEU A 28 -2.07 -9.54 -9.55
CA LEU A 28 -1.02 -10.47 -9.95
C LEU A 28 0.29 -10.27 -9.15
N ARG A 29 0.66 -9.02 -8.89
CA ARG A 29 1.97 -8.71 -8.30
C ARG A 29 1.97 -8.55 -6.79
N LYS A 30 0.80 -8.33 -6.17
CA LYS A 30 0.69 -8.01 -4.74
C LYS A 30 -0.30 -8.91 -4.03
N VAL A 31 -1.54 -9.01 -4.52
CA VAL A 31 -2.61 -9.72 -3.80
C VAL A 31 -2.38 -11.23 -3.85
N ASP A 32 -2.21 -11.80 -5.04
CA ASP A 32 -2.06 -13.25 -5.22
C ASP A 32 -0.80 -13.77 -4.49
N PRO A 33 0.40 -13.15 -4.63
CA PRO A 33 1.59 -13.61 -3.93
C PRO A 33 1.48 -13.46 -2.41
N LEU A 34 0.79 -12.42 -1.93
CA LEU A 34 0.59 -12.23 -0.50
C LEU A 34 -0.37 -13.26 0.07
N ARG A 35 -1.45 -13.60 -0.65
CA ARG A 35 -2.40 -14.66 -0.24
C ARG A 35 -1.67 -15.99 -0.03
N GLU A 36 -0.77 -16.33 -0.93
CA GLU A 36 0.04 -17.55 -0.82
C GLU A 36 0.92 -17.54 0.44
N ILE A 37 1.57 -16.42 0.74
CA ILE A 37 2.46 -16.27 1.91
C ILE A 37 1.66 -16.31 3.22
N LEU A 38 0.48 -15.68 3.23
CA LEU A 38 -0.36 -15.59 4.41
C LEU A 38 -1.15 -16.86 4.70
N SER A 39 -1.29 -17.76 3.72
CA SER A 39 -2.00 -19.03 3.87
C SER A 39 -1.44 -19.84 5.04
N GLY A 40 -2.31 -20.23 5.97
CA GLY A 40 -1.95 -20.99 7.18
C GLY A 40 -1.45 -20.13 8.35
N LEU A 41 -1.26 -18.82 8.17
CA LEU A 41 -0.98 -17.92 9.29
C LEU A 41 -2.28 -17.53 10.02
N ARG A 42 -2.17 -17.28 11.32
CA ARG A 42 -3.33 -16.89 12.16
C ARG A 42 -3.56 -15.38 12.19
N ALA A 43 -2.49 -14.61 12.01
CA ALA A 43 -2.57 -13.15 12.07
C ALA A 43 -1.45 -12.49 11.28
N TRP A 44 -1.67 -11.24 10.88
CA TRP A 44 -0.65 -10.37 10.30
C TRP A 44 -0.77 -8.95 10.84
N ILE A 45 0.37 -8.27 10.89
CA ILE A 45 0.46 -6.88 11.35
C ILE A 45 0.58 -5.97 10.13
N THR A 46 -0.21 -4.90 10.10
CA THR A 46 -0.10 -3.85 9.08
C THR A 46 0.00 -2.47 9.71
N ALA A 47 0.47 -1.50 8.92
CA ALA A 47 0.57 -0.09 9.32
C ALA A 47 -0.59 0.76 8.77
N ILE A 48 -1.78 0.17 8.63
CA ILE A 48 -3.00 0.92 8.29
C ILE A 48 -3.29 1.93 9.40
N ARG A 49 -3.55 3.18 9.00
CA ARG A 49 -3.99 4.27 9.87
C ARG A 49 -5.29 4.85 9.32
N ARG A 50 -6.19 5.28 10.21
CA ARG A 50 -7.52 5.83 9.83
C ARG A 50 -7.42 7.10 8.99
N GLU A 51 -6.38 7.92 9.20
CA GLU A 51 -6.18 9.20 8.50
C GLU A 51 -5.71 9.03 7.03
N GLN A 52 -5.24 7.85 6.62
CA GLN A 52 -4.56 7.69 5.32
C GLN A 52 -5.48 7.87 4.11
N THR A 53 -6.70 7.33 4.16
CA THR A 53 -7.73 7.44 3.11
C THR A 53 -9.12 7.31 3.73
N PRO A 54 -10.18 7.82 3.08
CA PRO A 54 -11.56 7.62 3.55
C PRO A 54 -11.93 6.14 3.74
N ALA A 55 -11.43 5.25 2.87
CA ALA A 55 -11.67 3.81 2.96
C ALA A 55 -11.09 3.17 4.24
N ARG A 56 -10.07 3.80 4.84
CA ARG A 56 -9.38 3.29 6.05
C ARG A 56 -9.95 3.88 7.35
N ALA A 57 -10.87 4.84 7.28
CA ALA A 57 -11.37 5.56 8.45
C ALA A 57 -12.01 4.63 9.52
N GLY A 58 -12.60 3.51 9.08
CA GLY A 58 -13.21 2.51 9.95
C GLY A 58 -12.25 1.44 10.50
N ALA A 59 -10.96 1.48 10.18
CA ALA A 59 -10.01 0.44 10.56
C ALA A 59 -9.93 0.26 12.09
N ARG A 60 -10.03 -0.99 12.54
CA ARG A 60 -9.87 -1.33 13.97
C ARG A 60 -8.43 -1.72 14.27
N VAL A 61 -8.04 -1.66 15.54
CA VAL A 61 -6.72 -2.13 15.98
C VAL A 61 -6.59 -3.64 15.77
N VAL A 62 -7.68 -4.39 15.98
CA VAL A 62 -7.77 -5.82 15.66
C VAL A 62 -9.07 -6.05 14.89
N GLU A 63 -8.98 -6.71 13.75
CA GLU A 63 -10.13 -7.03 12.90
C GLU A 63 -9.90 -8.33 12.12
N PRO A 64 -10.97 -9.08 11.77
CA PRO A 64 -10.86 -10.16 10.81
C PRO A 64 -10.53 -9.59 9.42
N ASP A 65 -9.56 -10.20 8.75
CA ASP A 65 -9.27 -9.99 7.35
C ASP A 65 -10.01 -11.05 6.53
N ARG A 66 -11.09 -10.65 5.86
CA ARG A 66 -11.90 -11.59 5.06
C ARG A 66 -11.21 -11.98 3.76
N GLN A 67 -10.34 -11.13 3.23
CA GLN A 67 -9.65 -11.38 1.97
C GLN A 67 -8.56 -12.44 2.11
N PHE A 68 -7.89 -12.47 3.26
CA PHE A 68 -6.81 -13.41 3.58
C PHE A 68 -7.15 -14.43 4.67
N GLU A 69 -8.39 -14.41 5.18
CA GLU A 69 -8.94 -15.39 6.14
C GLU A 69 -8.14 -15.55 7.44
N LEU A 70 -7.70 -14.42 8.01
CA LEU A 70 -6.88 -14.38 9.23
C LEU A 70 -7.13 -13.10 10.04
N ILE A 71 -6.49 -12.95 11.21
CA ILE A 71 -6.63 -11.73 12.01
C ILE A 71 -5.66 -10.63 11.55
N LYS A 72 -6.18 -9.46 11.23
CA LYS A 72 -5.41 -8.25 10.96
C LYS A 72 -5.24 -7.41 12.21
N ILE A 73 -4.01 -7.04 12.48
CA ILE A 73 -3.64 -6.18 13.60
C ILE A 73 -3.04 -4.89 13.03
N ASN A 74 -3.63 -3.74 13.38
CA ASN A 74 -3.24 -2.41 12.95
C ASN A 74 -2.84 -1.57 14.16
N PRO A 75 -1.62 -1.74 14.73
CA PRO A 75 -1.22 -1.06 15.97
C PRO A 75 -1.26 0.46 15.86
N LEU A 76 -1.05 0.98 14.65
CA LEU A 76 -1.01 2.40 14.35
C LEU A 76 -2.37 2.94 13.86
N ALA A 77 -3.47 2.19 14.01
CA ALA A 77 -4.78 2.58 13.48
C ALA A 77 -5.21 4.01 13.90
N ALA A 78 -4.92 4.38 15.15
CA ALA A 78 -5.26 5.68 15.73
C ALA A 78 -4.19 6.77 15.53
N TRP A 79 -3.02 6.43 14.98
CA TRP A 79 -1.93 7.39 14.85
C TRP A 79 -2.18 8.33 13.67
N SER A 80 -1.93 9.62 13.92
CA SER A 80 -1.84 10.61 12.85
C SER A 80 -0.50 10.49 12.11
N ARG A 81 -0.38 11.18 10.97
CA ARG A 81 0.93 11.38 10.32
C ARG A 81 1.92 12.06 11.26
N HIS A 82 1.46 13.00 12.07
CA HIS A 82 2.31 13.70 13.04
C HIS A 82 2.89 12.72 14.07
N ASP A 83 2.08 11.81 14.61
CA ASP A 83 2.55 10.80 15.57
C ASP A 83 3.62 9.89 14.97
N VAL A 84 3.45 9.47 13.70
CA VAL A 84 4.43 8.65 13.00
C VAL A 84 5.77 9.38 12.89
N TRP A 85 5.75 10.64 12.43
CA TRP A 85 6.99 11.42 12.27
C TRP A 85 7.64 11.78 13.60
N ARG A 86 6.83 12.10 14.62
CA ARG A 86 7.31 12.32 15.98
C ARG A 86 8.08 11.10 16.49
N TYR A 87 7.49 9.91 16.36
CA TYR A 87 8.17 8.66 16.76
C TYR A 87 9.44 8.39 15.95
N ILE A 88 9.41 8.61 14.63
CA ILE A 88 10.59 8.44 13.77
C ILE A 88 11.75 9.32 14.27
N ASN A 89 11.47 10.59 14.57
CA ASN A 89 12.49 11.56 14.99
C ASN A 89 12.95 11.35 16.44
N GLU A 90 12.03 11.03 17.36
CA GLU A 90 12.36 10.79 18.78
C GLU A 90 13.22 9.53 18.99
N HIS A 91 13.13 8.57 18.08
CA HIS A 91 13.80 7.27 18.19
C HIS A 91 14.81 7.00 17.08
N ASP A 92 15.19 8.02 16.31
CA ASP A 92 16.17 7.93 15.21
C ASP A 92 15.87 6.76 14.25
N VAL A 93 14.58 6.51 13.97
CA VAL A 93 14.17 5.41 13.08
C VAL A 93 14.56 5.75 11.65
N PRO A 94 15.36 4.91 10.97
CA PRO A 94 15.67 5.14 9.56
C PRO A 94 14.39 5.17 8.71
N TYR A 95 14.25 6.18 7.87
CA TYR A 95 13.16 6.29 6.90
C TYR A 95 13.70 6.40 5.48
N ASN A 96 12.81 6.27 4.50
CA ASN A 96 13.19 6.32 3.09
C ASN A 96 13.47 7.76 2.64
N GLN A 97 14.70 8.04 2.18
CA GLN A 97 15.16 9.38 1.73
C GLN A 97 14.30 10.01 0.62
N LEU A 98 13.49 9.22 -0.09
CA LEU A 98 12.52 9.75 -1.04
C LEU A 98 11.48 10.67 -0.36
N TYR A 99 11.25 10.53 0.95
CA TYR A 99 10.41 11.47 1.68
C TYR A 99 10.97 12.90 1.65
N ASP A 100 12.30 13.06 1.71
CA ASP A 100 12.97 14.36 1.63
C ASP A 100 12.88 14.97 0.24
N SER A 101 12.73 14.11 -0.77
CA SER A 101 12.49 14.51 -2.15
C SER A 101 11.02 14.85 -2.44
N GLY A 102 10.12 14.71 -1.47
CA GLY A 102 8.69 15.04 -1.61
C GLY A 102 7.75 13.85 -1.88
N TYR A 103 8.24 12.61 -1.82
CA TYR A 103 7.38 11.42 -1.90
C TYR A 103 6.71 11.15 -0.55
N ARG A 104 5.39 11.30 -0.46
CA ARG A 104 4.65 11.12 0.81
C ARG A 104 3.97 9.76 0.97
N SER A 105 3.93 8.96 -0.10
CA SER A 105 3.43 7.59 -0.10
C SER A 105 4.14 6.83 -1.20
N ILE A 106 4.91 5.81 -0.84
CA ILE A 106 5.82 5.13 -1.77
C ILE A 106 5.28 3.74 -2.10
N GLY A 107 5.28 3.37 -3.39
CA GLY A 107 4.84 2.08 -3.89
C GLY A 107 5.72 1.58 -5.03
N CYS A 108 5.12 0.99 -6.06
CA CYS A 108 5.86 0.64 -7.28
C CYS A 108 6.32 1.91 -7.97
N GLN A 109 7.54 1.90 -8.53
CA GLN A 109 8.11 3.02 -9.29
C GLN A 109 7.15 3.61 -10.35
N PRO A 110 6.47 2.84 -11.20
CA PRO A 110 5.57 3.44 -12.21
C PRO A 110 4.25 3.98 -11.64
N CYS A 111 3.91 3.67 -10.38
CA CYS A 111 2.63 4.07 -9.76
C CYS A 111 2.82 5.07 -8.62
N THR A 112 4.00 5.69 -8.52
CA THR A 112 4.38 6.60 -7.44
C THR A 112 5.00 7.86 -8.03
N THR A 113 4.46 9.01 -7.65
CA THR A 113 4.94 10.33 -8.03
C THR A 113 5.10 11.21 -6.79
N LEU A 114 5.75 12.37 -6.97
CA LEU A 114 5.78 13.43 -5.97
C LEU A 114 4.36 13.92 -5.64
N VAL A 115 4.22 14.43 -4.42
CA VAL A 115 2.99 15.09 -3.96
C VAL A 115 3.22 16.60 -4.00
N GLN A 116 2.30 17.34 -4.61
CA GLN A 116 2.35 18.80 -4.67
C GLN A 116 1.95 19.42 -3.32
N ILE A 117 2.26 20.70 -3.15
CA ILE A 117 1.86 21.45 -1.96
C ILE A 117 0.33 21.46 -1.87
N GLY A 118 -0.21 21.13 -0.69
CA GLY A 118 -1.66 21.05 -0.44
C GLY A 118 -2.32 19.73 -0.86
N GLU A 119 -1.65 18.86 -1.62
CA GLU A 119 -2.22 17.57 -1.99
C GLU A 119 -2.23 16.57 -0.81
N PRO A 120 -3.23 15.67 -0.75
CA PRO A 120 -3.29 14.58 0.23
C PRO A 120 -2.02 13.69 0.23
N GLU A 121 -1.71 13.06 1.37
CA GLU A 121 -0.51 12.20 1.56
C GLU A 121 -0.34 11.14 0.46
N ARG A 122 -1.45 10.57 -0.03
CA ARG A 122 -1.44 9.50 -1.03
C ARG A 122 -1.73 9.96 -2.46
N ALA A 123 -1.86 11.27 -2.72
CA ALA A 123 -2.19 11.79 -4.05
C ALA A 123 -1.16 11.43 -5.14
N GLY A 124 0.09 11.17 -4.75
CA GLY A 124 1.14 10.72 -5.67
C GLY A 124 0.96 9.27 -6.18
N ARG A 125 -0.01 8.51 -5.64
CA ARG A 125 -0.28 7.11 -5.99
C ARG A 125 -1.34 7.03 -7.08
N TRP A 126 -1.07 6.28 -8.14
CA TRP A 126 -1.98 6.11 -9.29
C TRP A 126 -2.56 7.43 -9.83
N ARG A 127 -1.71 8.47 -9.88
CA ARG A 127 -2.06 9.80 -10.36
C ARG A 127 -2.72 9.74 -11.74
N GLY A 128 -3.83 10.46 -11.91
CA GLY A 128 -4.59 10.48 -13.16
C GLY A 128 -5.56 9.30 -13.34
N THR A 129 -5.76 8.48 -12.31
CA THR A 129 -6.75 7.37 -12.32
C THR A 129 -7.75 7.53 -11.17
N ALA A 130 -8.85 6.78 -11.21
CA ALA A 130 -9.81 6.71 -10.10
C ALA A 130 -9.36 5.78 -8.95
N LYS A 131 -8.22 5.08 -9.09
CA LYS A 131 -7.77 4.07 -8.13
C LYS A 131 -7.18 4.70 -6.88
N THR A 132 -7.65 4.28 -5.71
CA THR A 132 -7.24 4.83 -4.40
C THR A 132 -6.50 3.82 -3.51
N GLU A 133 -6.77 2.52 -3.69
CA GLU A 133 -6.20 1.42 -2.91
C GLU A 133 -5.56 0.36 -3.79
N CYS A 134 -4.62 -0.44 -3.26
CA CYS A 134 -3.91 -1.46 -4.04
C CYS A 134 -4.54 -2.85 -4.01
N GLY A 135 -5.67 -3.04 -3.32
CA GLY A 135 -6.32 -4.35 -3.14
C GLY A 135 -5.73 -5.22 -2.04
N LEU A 136 -4.82 -4.70 -1.19
CA LEU A 136 -4.26 -5.49 -0.07
C LEU A 136 -5.08 -5.38 1.23
N HIS A 137 -6.10 -4.52 1.25
CA HIS A 137 -6.78 -4.11 2.49
C HIS A 137 -8.28 -3.90 2.28
N GLU A 138 -8.86 -4.63 1.33
CA GLU A 138 -10.30 -4.60 1.03
C GLU A 138 -11.09 -5.51 1.97
#